data_AF-A0A165W5R4-F1
#
_entry.id   AF-A0A165W5R4-F1
#
_cell.length_a   1.000
_cell.length_b   1.000
_cell.length_c   1.000
_cell.angle_alpha   90.00
_cell.angle_beta   90.00
_cell.angle_gamma   90.00
#
_symmetry.space_group_name_H-M   'P 1'
#
loop_
_entity.id
_entity.type
_entity.pdbx_description
1 polymer ?
#
loop_
_entity_poly.entity_id
_entity_poly.type
_entity_poly.pdbx_seq_one_letter_code
_entity_poly.pdbx_strand_id
1 'polypeptide(L)'
;MSREDSTSTPNIRDLFGNPPSSRDLAKFLVSLSASQDKPREEPEVHIYPDVVYFNYYSLGLSLNFTPVDGYKPQSSEGLQSLDKERLWLSGVDVYNKIETVQEQEKKVYDTYPLMPLILALPSENTNDKTEPSALKVTPKTTGKRFIECLGEPDRKGGGVGRGLGPNIWCEWLKHGIMIEFGGPEAKGPKAWETGKDALWQCITLFRPKDV
;
A
#
# COMPACT_ATOMS: atom_id res chain seq x y z
N MET A 1 -6.38 7.36 -37.95
CA MET A 1 -6.61 6.08 -37.24
C MET A 1 -5.64 6.03 -36.08
N SER A 2 -6.07 6.54 -34.92
CA SER A 2 -5.27 6.48 -33.70
C SER A 2 -5.47 5.10 -33.08
N ARG A 3 -4.43 4.28 -33.05
CA ARG A 3 -4.39 3.08 -32.22
C ARG A 3 -4.18 3.56 -30.79
N GLU A 4 -5.26 3.58 -30.01
CA GLU A 4 -5.15 3.51 -28.57
C GLU A 4 -4.67 2.10 -28.24
N ASP A 5 -3.34 1.91 -28.17
CA ASP A 5 -2.81 0.78 -27.41
C ASP A 5 -3.17 1.06 -25.95
N SER A 6 -4.29 0.49 -25.51
CA SER A 6 -4.68 0.44 -24.12
C SER A 6 -3.66 -0.42 -23.38
N THR A 7 -2.53 0.17 -22.98
CA THR A 7 -1.64 -0.46 -22.01
C THR A 7 -2.38 -0.49 -20.69
N SER A 8 -3.14 -1.56 -20.47
CA SER A 8 -3.78 -1.85 -19.20
C SER A 8 -2.71 -1.74 -18.12
N THR A 9 -2.89 -0.83 -17.17
CA THR A 9 -2.01 -0.71 -16.02
C THR A 9 -1.90 -2.07 -15.34
N PRO A 10 -0.70 -2.64 -15.15
CA PRO A 10 -0.53 -3.93 -14.50
C PRO A 10 -1.20 -3.91 -13.14
N ASN A 11 -1.92 -4.99 -12.78
CA ASN A 11 -2.43 -5.12 -11.43
C ASN A 11 -1.22 -5.17 -10.49
N ILE A 12 -1.17 -4.27 -9.50
CA ILE A 12 -0.04 -4.14 -8.57
C ILE A 12 0.28 -5.46 -7.84
N ARG A 13 -0.72 -6.32 -7.66
CA ARG A 13 -0.54 -7.65 -7.04
C ARG A 13 0.20 -8.64 -7.92
N ASP A 14 0.17 -8.47 -9.25
CA ASP A 14 0.91 -9.32 -10.19
C ASP A 14 2.43 -9.12 -10.05
N LEU A 15 2.86 -8.04 -9.36
CA LEU A 15 4.26 -7.75 -9.12
C LEU A 15 4.84 -8.57 -7.96
N PHE A 16 4.03 -9.13 -7.07
CA PHE A 16 4.54 -9.87 -5.91
C PHE A 16 5.43 -11.04 -6.35
N GLY A 17 6.50 -11.29 -5.59
CA GLY A 17 7.51 -12.32 -5.87
C GLY A 17 8.59 -11.89 -6.85
N ASN A 18 8.45 -10.74 -7.52
CA ASN A 18 9.51 -10.21 -8.35
C ASN A 18 10.67 -9.65 -7.51
N PRO A 19 11.93 -9.81 -7.93
CA PRO A 19 13.06 -9.11 -7.33
C PRO A 19 13.10 -7.62 -7.71
N PRO A 20 13.85 -6.78 -6.98
CA PRO A 20 14.04 -5.37 -7.33
C PRO A 20 14.61 -5.14 -8.74
N SER A 21 15.34 -6.12 -9.29
CA SER A 21 15.91 -6.12 -10.64
C SER A 21 14.91 -6.50 -11.74
N SER A 22 13.68 -6.91 -11.39
CA SER A 22 12.69 -7.40 -12.35
C SER A 22 12.30 -6.34 -13.38
N ARG A 23 12.20 -6.78 -14.64
CA ARG A 23 11.76 -5.93 -15.76
C ARG A 23 10.32 -5.45 -15.57
N ASP A 24 9.46 -6.26 -14.97
CA ASP A 24 8.04 -5.92 -14.82
C ASP A 24 7.85 -4.85 -13.74
N LEU A 25 8.63 -4.94 -12.65
CA LEU A 25 8.67 -3.89 -11.64
C LEU A 25 9.23 -2.58 -12.20
N ALA A 26 10.31 -2.64 -12.99
CA ALA A 26 10.87 -1.47 -13.63
C ALA A 26 9.88 -0.80 -14.60
N LYS A 27 9.14 -1.58 -15.40
CA LYS A 27 8.06 -1.06 -16.28
C LYS A 27 6.95 -0.39 -15.48
N PHE A 28 6.53 -1.01 -14.38
CA PHE A 28 5.49 -0.46 -13.50
C PHE A 28 5.91 0.91 -12.93
N LEU A 29 7.12 1.02 -12.38
CA LEU A 29 7.65 2.28 -11.86
C LEU A 29 7.77 3.35 -12.94
N VAL A 30 8.20 3.00 -14.15
CA VAL A 30 8.22 3.94 -15.29
C VAL A 30 6.82 4.42 -15.64
N SER A 31 5.81 3.54 -15.65
CA SER A 31 4.42 3.93 -15.91
C SER A 31 3.87 4.87 -14.84
N LEU A 32 4.27 4.68 -13.58
CA LEU A 32 3.91 5.56 -12.48
C LEU A 32 4.55 6.94 -12.60
N SER A 33 5.86 7.03 -12.84
CA SER A 33 6.53 8.32 -13.01
C SER A 33 5.97 9.10 -14.20
N ALA A 34 5.68 8.40 -15.32
CA ALA A 34 5.08 9.01 -16.50
C ALA A 34 3.68 9.59 -16.22
N SER A 35 2.89 8.99 -15.33
CA SER A 35 1.56 9.50 -14.97
C SER A 35 1.57 10.82 -14.19
N GLN A 36 2.73 11.21 -13.64
CA GLN A 36 2.89 12.44 -12.86
C GLN A 36 3.70 13.52 -13.59
N ASP A 37 4.12 13.28 -14.83
CA ASP A 37 5.10 14.12 -15.54
C ASP A 37 6.38 14.39 -14.71
N LYS A 38 6.75 13.44 -13.84
CA LYS A 38 7.94 13.54 -12.97
C LYS A 38 9.10 12.73 -13.57
N PRO A 39 10.35 13.18 -13.38
CA PRO A 39 11.51 12.36 -13.72
C PRO A 39 11.49 11.08 -12.88
N ARG A 40 12.14 10.04 -13.40
CA ARG A 40 12.33 8.80 -12.65
C ARG A 40 13.12 9.09 -11.37
N GLU A 41 12.55 8.72 -10.23
CA GLU A 41 13.15 8.85 -8.92
C GLU A 41 13.85 7.54 -8.52
N GLU A 42 15.00 7.65 -7.86
CA GLU A 42 15.64 6.52 -7.18
C GLU A 42 15.02 6.37 -5.78
N PRO A 43 14.71 5.15 -5.33
CA PRO A 43 14.09 4.95 -4.03
C PRO A 43 15.04 5.32 -2.89
N GLU A 44 14.46 5.78 -1.80
CA GLU A 44 15.15 5.72 -0.51
C GLU A 44 15.02 4.33 0.08
N VAL A 45 16.15 3.71 0.37
CA VAL A 45 16.21 2.32 0.81
C VAL A 45 16.41 2.23 2.31
N HIS A 46 15.47 1.59 3.02
CA HIS A 46 15.65 1.24 4.43
C HIS A 46 15.80 -0.28 4.56
N ILE A 47 16.88 -0.72 5.20
CA ILE A 47 17.28 -2.12 5.25
C ILE A 47 17.13 -2.63 6.67
N TYR A 48 16.32 -3.68 6.81
CA TYR A 48 16.17 -4.47 8.02
C TYR A 48 16.43 -5.96 7.71
N PRO A 49 16.85 -6.77 8.70
CA PRO A 49 17.20 -8.18 8.44
C PRO A 49 16.06 -9.02 7.86
N ASP A 50 14.81 -8.62 8.06
CA ASP A 50 13.58 -9.31 7.67
C ASP A 50 12.82 -8.63 6.51
N VAL A 51 13.16 -7.37 6.18
CA VAL A 51 12.50 -6.61 5.13
C VAL A 51 13.39 -5.47 4.63
N VAL A 52 13.36 -5.22 3.33
CA VAL A 52 13.99 -4.06 2.70
C VAL A 52 12.91 -3.21 2.04
N TYR A 53 12.81 -1.94 2.45
CA TYR A 53 11.86 -0.98 1.92
C TYR A 53 12.52 -0.16 0.82
N PHE A 54 11.84 -0.03 -0.32
CA PHE A 54 12.19 0.92 -1.38
C PHE A 54 11.09 1.98 -1.40
N ASN A 55 11.37 3.12 -0.78
CA ASN A 55 10.41 4.21 -0.57
C ASN A 55 10.48 5.20 -1.73
N TYR A 56 9.37 5.39 -2.45
CA TYR A 56 9.20 6.37 -3.52
C TYR A 56 8.21 7.45 -3.07
N TYR A 57 8.68 8.39 -2.26
CA TYR A 57 7.83 9.40 -1.63
C TYR A 57 6.99 10.19 -2.63
N SER A 58 7.60 10.65 -3.73
CA SER A 58 6.89 11.47 -4.72
C SER A 58 5.84 10.69 -5.54
N LEU A 59 5.95 9.36 -5.57
CA LEU A 59 5.00 8.44 -6.21
C LEU A 59 3.91 7.95 -5.25
N GLY A 60 3.98 8.28 -3.96
CA GLY A 60 3.04 7.76 -2.96
C GLY A 60 3.09 6.24 -2.83
N LEU A 61 4.30 5.66 -2.89
CA LEU A 61 4.51 4.22 -3.00
C LEU A 61 5.70 3.78 -2.13
N SER A 62 5.55 2.68 -1.38
CA SER A 62 6.68 1.92 -0.85
C SER A 62 6.60 0.46 -1.28
N LEU A 63 7.74 -0.13 -1.63
CA LEU A 63 7.86 -1.53 -2.01
C LEU A 63 8.61 -2.30 -0.92
N ASN A 64 7.99 -3.37 -0.44
CA ASN A 64 8.47 -4.14 0.71
C ASN A 64 9.02 -5.48 0.21
N PHE A 65 10.33 -5.67 0.30
CA PHE A 65 11.00 -6.89 -0.15
C PHE A 65 11.40 -7.76 1.03
N THR A 66 10.94 -9.00 1.04
CA THR A 66 11.35 -9.99 2.04
C THR A 66 12.61 -10.74 1.56
N PRO A 67 13.66 -10.85 2.38
CA PRO A 67 14.80 -11.71 2.12
C PRO A 67 14.40 -13.18 2.05
N VAL A 68 14.91 -13.90 1.05
CA VAL A 68 14.65 -15.33 0.84
C VAL A 68 15.91 -16.19 0.97
N ASP A 69 15.73 -17.51 1.03
CA ASP A 69 16.80 -18.50 1.11
C ASP A 69 17.79 -18.28 2.26
N GLY A 70 17.33 -17.70 3.38
CA GLY A 70 18.17 -17.39 4.54
C GLY A 70 19.06 -16.15 4.38
N TYR A 71 18.84 -15.32 3.36
CA TYR A 71 19.51 -14.02 3.24
C TYR A 71 19.13 -13.12 4.42
N LYS A 72 20.11 -12.37 4.95
CA LYS A 72 19.92 -11.44 6.08
C LYS A 72 20.68 -10.15 5.78
N PRO A 73 20.08 -9.21 5.05
CA PRO A 73 20.73 -7.96 4.72
C PRO A 73 21.03 -7.17 6.01
N GLN A 74 22.11 -6.39 5.97
CA GLN A 74 22.57 -5.62 7.12
C GLN A 74 22.23 -4.15 6.92
N SER A 75 21.77 -3.46 7.97
CA SER A 75 21.39 -2.04 7.87
C SER A 75 22.54 -1.11 7.47
N SER A 76 23.79 -1.55 7.60
CA SER A 76 24.98 -0.83 7.13
C SER A 76 25.26 -0.98 5.64
N GLU A 77 24.59 -1.91 4.95
CA GLU A 77 24.74 -2.12 3.51
C GLU A 77 24.14 -0.93 2.73
N GLY A 78 24.75 -0.61 1.60
CA GLY A 78 24.15 0.31 0.62
C GLY A 78 23.28 -0.45 -0.37
N LEU A 79 22.44 0.27 -1.11
CA LEU A 79 21.62 -0.31 -2.20
C LEU A 79 22.43 -1.15 -3.21
N GLN A 80 23.70 -0.80 -3.43
CA GLN A 80 24.58 -1.48 -4.38
C GLN A 80 25.16 -2.80 -3.83
N SER A 81 25.19 -2.99 -2.51
CA SER A 81 25.70 -4.22 -1.88
C SER A 81 24.61 -5.25 -1.59
N LEU A 82 23.33 -4.90 -1.79
CA LEU A 82 22.22 -5.84 -1.63
C LEU A 82 22.24 -6.92 -2.70
N ASP A 83 22.11 -8.18 -2.29
CA ASP A 83 21.80 -9.28 -3.18
C ASP A 83 20.31 -9.21 -3.60
N LYS A 84 20.04 -8.48 -4.69
CA LYS A 84 18.68 -8.19 -5.18
C LYS A 84 17.94 -9.45 -5.62
N GLU A 85 18.64 -10.49 -6.06
CA GLU A 85 17.97 -11.73 -6.50
C GLU A 85 17.40 -12.53 -5.32
N ARG A 86 17.90 -12.28 -4.11
CA ARG A 86 17.42 -12.89 -2.85
C ARG A 86 16.46 -11.99 -2.07
N LEU A 87 15.87 -11.02 -2.75
CA LEU A 87 14.84 -10.12 -2.22
C LEU A 87 13.60 -10.26 -3.06
N TRP A 88 12.46 -10.64 -2.48
CA TRP A 88 11.20 -10.81 -3.22
C TRP A 88 10.15 -9.83 -2.73
N LEU A 89 9.47 -9.16 -3.67
CA LEU A 89 8.40 -8.22 -3.35
C LEU A 89 7.25 -8.97 -2.64
N SER A 90 7.02 -8.66 -1.37
CA SER A 90 6.03 -9.33 -0.52
C SER A 90 4.90 -8.40 -0.10
N GLY A 91 5.16 -7.08 -0.12
CA GLY A 91 4.16 -6.06 0.18
C GLY A 91 4.36 -4.80 -0.65
N VAL A 92 3.28 -4.04 -0.82
CA VAL A 92 3.29 -2.72 -1.44
C VAL A 92 2.40 -1.78 -0.65
N ASP A 93 2.97 -0.67 -0.21
CA ASP A 93 2.24 0.39 0.48
C ASP A 93 1.88 1.49 -0.51
N VAL A 94 0.60 1.81 -0.57
CA VAL A 94 0.04 2.86 -1.41
C VAL A 94 -0.43 3.98 -0.50
N TYR A 95 -0.01 5.21 -0.77
CA TYR A 95 -0.27 6.36 0.10
C TYR A 95 -1.30 7.34 -0.48
N ASN A 96 -2.00 8.00 0.42
CA ASN A 96 -2.92 9.11 0.16
C ASN A 96 -2.57 10.28 1.05
N LYS A 97 -2.14 11.38 0.43
CA LYS A 97 -1.82 12.61 1.15
C LYS A 97 -3.11 13.29 1.60
N ILE A 98 -3.29 13.39 2.91
CA ILE A 98 -4.44 14.06 3.51
C ILE A 98 -4.02 15.50 3.86
N GLU A 99 -4.55 16.48 3.13
CA GLU A 99 -4.15 17.90 3.24
C GLU A 99 -4.33 18.51 4.65
N THR A 100 -5.24 17.95 5.46
CA THR A 100 -5.54 18.45 6.81
C THR A 100 -4.53 18.01 7.87
N VAL A 101 -3.61 17.10 7.53
CA VAL A 101 -2.57 16.63 8.45
C VAL A 101 -1.33 17.52 8.26
N GLN A 102 -1.06 18.39 9.24
CA GLN A 102 0.22 19.08 9.32
C GLN A 102 1.31 18.08 9.69
N GLU A 103 1.99 17.55 8.68
CA GLU A 103 3.13 16.66 8.89
C GLU A 103 4.38 17.49 9.19
N GLN A 104 4.97 17.28 10.36
CA GLN A 104 6.26 17.86 10.75
C GLN A 104 7.44 17.07 10.17
N GLU A 105 7.17 16.06 9.34
CA GLU A 105 8.18 15.18 8.78
C GLU A 105 8.86 15.78 7.57
N LYS A 106 10.18 15.55 7.46
CA LYS A 106 10.97 16.02 6.31
C LYS A 106 10.64 15.30 5.00
N LYS A 107 10.02 14.11 5.08
CA LYS A 107 9.69 13.26 3.93
C LYS A 107 8.25 12.80 4.06
N VAL A 108 7.40 13.35 3.20
CA VAL A 108 5.96 13.09 3.17
C VAL A 108 5.65 12.38 1.87
N TYR A 109 4.93 11.27 1.94
CA TYR A 109 4.43 10.60 0.74
C TYR A 109 3.38 11.47 0.04
N ASP A 110 3.49 11.60 -1.28
CA ASP A 110 2.42 12.15 -2.10
C ASP A 110 1.29 11.13 -2.27
N THR A 111 0.16 11.57 -2.84
CA THR A 111 -0.91 10.66 -3.22
C THR A 111 -0.48 9.81 -4.41
N TYR A 112 -0.71 8.51 -4.32
CA TYR A 112 -0.50 7.58 -5.42
C TYR A 112 -1.21 8.07 -6.69
N PRO A 113 -0.53 8.16 -7.85
CA PRO A 113 -1.09 8.85 -9.01
C PRO A 113 -2.09 8.02 -9.82
N LEU A 114 -2.03 6.70 -9.70
CA LEU A 114 -2.86 5.75 -10.44
C LEU A 114 -4.19 5.48 -9.72
N MET A 115 -4.93 6.55 -9.44
CA MET A 115 -6.25 6.50 -8.81
C MET A 115 -7.37 6.54 -9.86
N PRO A 116 -8.48 5.81 -9.67
CA PRO A 116 -8.83 4.99 -8.50
C PRO A 116 -8.07 3.66 -8.43
N LEU A 117 -7.67 3.27 -7.22
CA LEU A 117 -7.11 1.94 -6.96
C LEU A 117 -8.25 0.91 -6.96
N ILE A 118 -8.17 -0.10 -7.82
CA ILE A 118 -9.16 -1.16 -7.92
C ILE A 118 -8.68 -2.38 -7.14
N LEU A 119 -9.34 -2.67 -6.01
CA LEU A 119 -9.05 -3.83 -5.18
C LEU A 119 -9.99 -4.97 -5.59
N ALA A 120 -9.46 -5.94 -6.34
CA ALA A 120 -10.20 -7.15 -6.67
C ALA A 120 -10.48 -7.94 -5.38
N LEU A 121 -11.75 -8.32 -5.18
CA LEU A 121 -12.21 -9.11 -4.05
C LEU A 121 -12.47 -10.54 -4.57
N PRO A 122 -11.87 -11.58 -3.97
CA PRO A 122 -12.18 -12.95 -4.35
C PRO A 122 -13.68 -13.19 -4.18
N SER A 123 -14.37 -13.54 -5.27
CA SER A 123 -15.78 -13.93 -5.18
C SER A 123 -15.85 -15.23 -4.39
N GLU A 124 -16.56 -15.26 -3.27
CA GLU A 124 -16.96 -16.55 -2.73
C GLU A 124 -17.96 -17.19 -3.69
N ASN A 125 -17.92 -18.53 -3.78
CA ASN A 125 -18.95 -19.32 -4.44
C ASN A 125 -20.25 -19.31 -3.61
N THR A 126 -20.72 -18.14 -3.21
CA THR A 126 -22.01 -17.97 -2.57
C THR A 126 -23.03 -17.68 -3.66
N ASN A 127 -24.13 -18.44 -3.68
CA ASN A 127 -25.26 -18.21 -4.58
C ASN A 127 -25.97 -16.85 -4.33
N ASP A 128 -25.38 -15.97 -3.51
CA ASP A 128 -25.87 -14.63 -3.20
C ASP A 128 -25.21 -13.59 -4.11
N LYS A 129 -25.98 -13.11 -5.08
CA LYS A 129 -25.58 -12.18 -6.15
C LYS A 129 -25.29 -10.74 -5.69
N THR A 130 -24.97 -10.51 -4.42
CA THR A 130 -24.95 -9.15 -3.84
C THR A 130 -23.57 -8.65 -3.39
N GLU A 131 -22.54 -9.50 -3.31
CA GLU A 131 -21.21 -9.02 -2.95
C GLU A 131 -20.48 -8.37 -4.15
N PRO A 132 -19.89 -7.18 -3.99
CA PRO A 132 -19.15 -6.54 -5.06
C PRO A 132 -17.84 -7.29 -5.34
N SER A 133 -17.59 -7.65 -6.60
CA SER A 133 -16.37 -8.33 -7.04
C SER A 133 -15.10 -7.46 -6.96
N ALA A 134 -15.26 -6.15 -6.73
CA ALA A 134 -14.16 -5.21 -6.57
C ALA A 134 -14.56 -3.99 -5.73
N LEU A 135 -13.60 -3.48 -4.96
CA LEU A 135 -13.70 -2.21 -4.27
C LEU A 135 -12.91 -1.14 -5.04
N LYS A 136 -13.62 -0.11 -5.52
CA LYS A 136 -13.03 1.09 -6.11
C LYS A 136 -12.63 2.07 -5.01
N VAL A 137 -11.33 2.22 -4.77
CA VAL A 137 -10.77 3.16 -3.80
C VAL A 137 -10.39 4.47 -4.49
N THR A 138 -10.90 5.57 -3.96
CA THR A 138 -10.54 6.95 -4.32
C THR A 138 -9.83 7.64 -3.14
N PRO A 139 -9.14 8.77 -3.33
CA PRO A 139 -8.56 9.54 -2.22
C PRO A 139 -9.57 9.97 -1.14
N LYS A 140 -10.87 9.98 -1.48
CA LYS A 140 -11.98 10.36 -0.58
C LYS A 140 -12.67 9.16 0.07
N THR A 141 -12.13 7.96 -0.08
CA THR A 141 -12.73 6.74 0.50
C THR A 141 -12.52 6.75 2.00
N THR A 142 -13.56 6.43 2.76
CA THR A 142 -13.52 6.46 4.23
C THR A 142 -13.54 5.06 4.82
N GLY A 143 -13.23 4.94 6.12
CA GLY A 143 -13.34 3.68 6.87
C GLY A 143 -14.70 3.00 6.73
N LYS A 144 -15.80 3.76 6.72
CA LYS A 144 -17.16 3.25 6.50
C LYS A 144 -17.26 2.46 5.20
N ARG A 145 -16.70 3.00 4.11
CA ARG A 145 -16.79 2.34 2.81
C ARG A 145 -15.99 1.04 2.75
N PHE A 146 -14.84 0.98 3.43
CA PHE A 146 -14.08 -0.26 3.53
C PHE A 146 -14.85 -1.33 4.30
N ILE A 147 -15.45 -0.99 5.44
CA ILE A 147 -16.25 -1.93 6.25
C ILE A 147 -17.49 -2.42 5.49
N GLU A 148 -18.20 -1.53 4.80
CA GLU A 148 -19.37 -1.90 3.98
C GLU A 148 -19.03 -2.88 2.84
N CYS A 149 -17.79 -2.89 2.35
CA CYS A 149 -17.37 -3.73 1.23
C CYS A 149 -16.57 -4.98 1.64
N LEU A 150 -15.78 -4.89 2.71
CA LEU A 150 -14.86 -5.95 3.15
C LEU A 150 -15.38 -6.69 4.39
N GLY A 151 -16.44 -6.20 5.03
CA GLY A 151 -16.94 -6.75 6.28
C GLY A 151 -16.05 -6.42 7.48
N GLU A 152 -16.18 -7.21 8.55
CA GLU A 152 -15.38 -7.04 9.77
C GLU A 152 -13.90 -7.41 9.52
N PRO A 153 -12.93 -6.59 9.96
CA PRO A 153 -11.51 -6.92 9.81
C PRO A 153 -11.08 -8.04 10.76
N ASP A 154 -10.15 -8.88 10.30
CA ASP A 154 -9.55 -9.95 11.11
C ASP A 154 -8.73 -9.38 12.27
N ARG A 155 -8.04 -8.27 12.02
CA ARG A 155 -7.17 -7.59 12.99
C ARG A 155 -7.38 -6.09 12.92
N LYS A 156 -7.26 -5.44 14.07
CA LYS A 156 -7.39 -3.99 14.20
C LYS A 156 -6.56 -3.47 15.36
N GLY A 157 -6.07 -2.24 15.28
CA GLY A 157 -5.23 -1.66 16.32
C GLY A 157 -5.04 -0.15 16.18
N GLY A 158 -4.35 0.46 17.14
CA GLY A 158 -4.06 1.89 17.17
C GLY A 158 -5.08 2.75 17.92
N GLY A 159 -5.08 4.06 17.66
CA GLY A 159 -5.99 5.06 18.25
C GLY A 159 -5.57 5.59 19.62
N VAL A 160 -5.04 4.75 20.52
CA VAL A 160 -4.67 5.17 21.88
C VAL A 160 -3.16 4.99 22.12
N GLY A 161 -2.49 6.04 22.61
CA GLY A 161 -1.05 6.05 22.94
C GLY A 161 -0.63 7.34 23.65
N ARG A 162 0.66 7.50 23.99
CA ARG A 162 1.16 8.78 24.54
C ARG A 162 0.96 9.90 23.50
N GLY A 163 0.39 11.03 23.91
CA GLY A 163 0.04 12.13 22.98
C GLY A 163 -1.27 11.83 22.24
N LEU A 164 -1.30 12.04 20.92
CA LEU A 164 -2.48 11.76 20.07
C LEU A 164 -2.64 10.27 19.71
N GLY A 165 -1.67 9.41 20.07
CA GLY A 165 -1.65 8.01 19.69
C GLY A 165 -1.38 7.79 18.20
N PRO A 166 -1.08 6.54 17.79
CA PRO A 166 -1.01 6.20 16.38
C PRO A 166 -2.39 6.24 15.74
N ASN A 167 -2.42 6.38 14.42
CA ASN A 167 -3.62 6.14 13.62
C ASN A 167 -4.23 4.77 13.93
N ILE A 168 -5.55 4.65 13.82
CA ILE A 168 -6.19 3.33 13.79
C ILE A 168 -5.93 2.65 12.45
N TRP A 169 -5.85 1.32 12.49
CA TRP A 169 -5.70 0.49 11.31
C TRP A 169 -6.56 -0.78 11.40
N CYS A 170 -6.94 -1.29 10.23
CA CYS A 170 -7.70 -2.53 10.05
C CYS A 170 -7.03 -3.41 9.01
N GLU A 171 -7.06 -4.72 9.20
CA GLU A 171 -6.45 -5.71 8.30
C GLU A 171 -7.45 -6.83 7.99
N TRP A 172 -7.54 -7.16 6.70
CA TRP A 172 -8.34 -8.25 6.14
C TRP A 172 -7.40 -9.25 5.45
N LEU A 173 -7.03 -10.30 6.19
CA LEU A 173 -6.04 -11.31 5.80
C LEU A 173 -6.44 -12.03 4.52
N LYS A 174 -7.73 -12.42 4.42
CA LYS A 174 -8.29 -13.09 3.23
C LYS A 174 -8.13 -12.26 1.96
N HIS A 175 -8.14 -10.93 2.08
CA HIS A 175 -8.02 -10.03 0.95
C HIS A 175 -6.58 -9.55 0.72
N GLY A 176 -5.65 -9.83 1.64
CA GLY A 176 -4.29 -9.32 1.56
C GLY A 176 -4.24 -7.79 1.61
N ILE A 177 -5.05 -7.19 2.49
CA ILE A 177 -5.19 -5.74 2.63
C ILE A 177 -5.06 -5.35 4.10
N MET A 178 -4.24 -4.35 4.37
CA MET A 178 -4.24 -3.60 5.63
C MET A 178 -4.38 -2.11 5.30
N ILE A 179 -5.17 -1.39 6.10
CA ILE A 179 -5.51 0.01 5.87
C ILE A 179 -5.24 0.76 7.14
N GLU A 180 -4.40 1.78 7.05
CA GLU A 180 -4.25 2.80 8.07
C GLU A 180 -5.10 4.02 7.71
N PHE A 181 -5.90 4.49 8.66
CA PHE A 181 -6.73 5.67 8.50
C PHE A 181 -6.01 6.90 9.04
N GLY A 182 -6.12 8.03 8.35
CA GLY A 182 -5.51 9.28 8.77
C GLY A 182 -6.53 10.36 9.11
N GLY A 183 -6.01 11.52 9.49
CA GLY A 183 -6.81 12.66 9.93
C GLY A 183 -7.14 12.62 11.43
N PRO A 184 -7.76 13.70 11.96
CA PRO A 184 -8.16 13.79 13.35
C PRO A 184 -9.10 12.67 13.80
N GLU A 185 -9.94 12.16 12.90
CA GLU A 185 -10.94 11.13 13.15
C GLU A 185 -10.32 9.75 13.42
N ALA A 186 -9.07 9.53 13.01
CA ALA A 186 -8.36 8.27 13.18
C ALA A 186 -7.46 8.22 14.43
N LYS A 187 -7.44 9.28 15.25
CA LYS A 187 -6.53 9.44 16.38
C LYS A 187 -7.27 9.72 17.70
N GLY A 188 -6.59 9.42 18.80
CA GLY A 188 -7.04 9.70 20.15
C GLY A 188 -8.13 8.77 20.69
N PRO A 189 -8.66 9.07 21.89
CA PRO A 189 -9.55 8.17 22.63
C PRO A 189 -10.86 7.81 21.93
N LYS A 190 -11.26 8.59 20.90
CA LYS A 190 -12.50 8.39 20.15
C LYS A 190 -12.29 7.83 18.74
N ALA A 191 -11.06 7.41 18.42
CA ALA A 191 -10.70 7.02 17.05
C ALA A 191 -11.56 5.86 16.52
N TRP A 192 -12.00 4.94 17.38
CA TRP A 192 -12.83 3.81 16.94
C TRP A 192 -14.29 4.21 16.71
N GLU A 193 -14.76 5.26 17.36
CA GLU A 193 -16.10 5.83 17.19
C GLU A 193 -16.17 6.74 15.96
N THR A 194 -15.10 7.48 15.66
CA THR A 194 -15.02 8.42 14.53
C THR A 194 -14.35 7.83 13.29
N GLY A 195 -13.62 6.72 13.41
CA GLY A 195 -12.80 6.13 12.35
C GLY A 195 -13.55 5.73 11.08
N LYS A 196 -14.87 5.52 11.17
CA LYS A 196 -15.73 5.31 10.00
C LYS A 196 -15.73 6.50 9.03
N ASP A 197 -15.52 7.70 9.55
CA ASP A 197 -15.52 8.94 8.77
C ASP A 197 -14.08 9.35 8.36
N ALA A 198 -13.06 8.70 8.92
CA ALA A 198 -11.66 8.93 8.59
C ALA A 198 -11.34 8.48 7.16
N LEU A 199 -10.49 9.26 6.47
CA LEU A 199 -9.92 8.90 5.18
C LEU A 199 -8.81 7.87 5.37
N TRP A 200 -8.57 7.02 4.37
CA TRP A 200 -7.36 6.19 4.37
C TRP A 200 -6.12 7.06 4.09
N GLN A 201 -5.03 6.74 4.78
CA GLN A 201 -3.71 7.37 4.60
C GLN A 201 -2.73 6.40 3.93
N CYS A 202 -2.79 5.12 4.30
CA CYS A 202 -1.96 4.07 3.73
C CYS A 202 -2.79 2.81 3.49
N ILE A 203 -2.61 2.18 2.35
CA ILE A 203 -3.11 0.83 2.04
C ILE A 203 -1.90 -0.06 1.77
N THR A 204 -1.68 -1.02 2.65
CA THR A 204 -0.71 -2.09 2.45
C THR A 204 -1.39 -3.25 1.75
N LEU A 205 -0.85 -3.62 0.59
CA LEU A 205 -1.23 -4.81 -0.16
C LEU A 205 -0.18 -5.88 0.07
N PHE A 206 -0.61 -7.09 0.35
CA PHE A 206 0.26 -8.25 0.52
C PHE A 206 -0.38 -9.49 -0.10
N ARG A 207 0.41 -10.54 -0.33
CA ARG A 207 -0.16 -11.83 -0.73
C ARG A 207 -1.01 -12.37 0.43
N PRO A 208 -2.30 -12.68 0.22
CA PRO A 208 -3.07 -13.44 1.20
C PRO A 208 -2.28 -14.70 1.56
N LYS A 209 -2.13 -14.96 2.86
CA LYS A 209 -1.64 -16.29 3.28
C LYS A 209 -2.74 -17.28 2.95
N ASP A 210 -2.38 -18.49 2.53
CA ASP A 210 -3.35 -19.58 2.49
C ASP A 210 -3.91 -19.73 3.93
N VAL A 211 -5.18 -19.38 4.12
CA VAL A 211 -5.91 -19.52 5.39
C VAL A 211 -6.61 -20.87 5.41
#